data_AF-A0A9P3AVP2-F1
#
_entry.id   AF-A0A9P3AVP2-F1
#
_cell.length_a   1.000
_cell.length_b   1.000
_cell.length_c   1.000
_cell.angle_alpha   90.00
_cell.angle_beta   90.00
_cell.angle_gamma   90.00
#
_symmetry.space_group_name_H-M   'P 1'
#
loop_
_entity.id
_entity.type
_entity.pdbx_description
1 polymer ?
#
loop_
_entity_poly.entity_id
_entity_poly.type
_entity_poly.pdbx_seq_one_letter_code
_entity_poly.pdbx_strand_id
1 'polypeptide(L)'
;MSVKNISFKSYCWNIGTTSYRTKEFNTNIEKQLDIVEKFWNLQKNKNELWNEKIQTAYYKYIQNNKFVRGSANRPAKDAREKTSGLVDIGLLTSDRRLTPAGLKLLQISRDKNFAKDNELKIANDSYIYLKQLLKMSVKTDIYIVRPFVLLIYFIAKLGCLSKNEYTYILPLCINKEITDRALVKIKDIRDNKCSVDDFILDTLLSMDNYKEALKLLISNRVTEKLVKVIGMNRKSHNYDKPYYMLYKSLFTLCFDNGKNQLLNVYKSIDGLRGKTKSFWNDYMFYSNSISIKTLKNNPEKALKRTRLLTLKTEKNFKKEFFNLLHLFKAKATLSDYLDLNRRYFRLTDTILFQDNTVRMDIIPEYFFKENIDNIYKLAFTKDKNIQEDCSLSEISPYLIFDDKKILRNINKSLKTRYSNINDFMERVDDERLNRFKSLIEKKFTNDMLIKLLEMFESRKQDVEINNYVTDNADIPTIFEYVVGII
;
A
#
# COMPACT_ATOMS: atom_id res chain seq x y z
N MET A 1 20.76 34.72 8.53
CA MET A 1 19.45 34.38 9.13
C MET A 1 19.41 32.90 9.50
N SER A 2 19.08 32.57 10.73
CA SER A 2 18.78 31.18 11.12
C SER A 2 17.45 30.80 10.47
N VAL A 3 17.50 29.92 9.47
CA VAL A 3 16.28 29.35 8.89
C VAL A 3 15.66 28.45 9.96
N LYS A 4 14.48 28.84 10.45
CA LYS A 4 13.67 28.04 11.39
C LYS A 4 13.44 26.65 10.78
N ASN A 5 13.69 25.59 11.55
CA ASN A 5 13.48 24.24 11.05
C ASN A 5 11.98 23.94 10.96
N ILE A 6 11.56 23.26 9.89
CA ILE A 6 10.18 22.80 9.69
C ILE A 6 10.18 21.28 9.71
N SER A 7 9.41 20.70 10.63
CA SER A 7 9.30 19.24 10.75
C SER A 7 8.31 18.66 9.75
N PHE A 8 8.59 17.43 9.33
CA PHE A 8 7.65 16.61 8.59
C PHE A 8 6.45 16.26 9.49
N LYS A 9 5.23 16.44 8.96
CA LYS A 9 3.98 15.94 9.55
C LYS A 9 3.43 14.82 8.68
N SER A 10 2.98 13.72 9.29
CA SER A 10 2.46 12.59 8.52
C SER A 10 1.13 12.95 7.87
N TYR A 11 1.06 12.85 6.54
CA TYR A 11 -0.13 13.16 5.73
C TYR A 11 -0.84 11.91 5.17
N CYS A 12 -0.29 10.72 5.41
CA CYS A 12 -0.87 9.47 4.93
C CYS A 12 -0.68 8.34 5.94
N TRP A 13 -1.40 7.24 5.72
CA TRP A 13 -1.26 5.99 6.45
C TRP A 13 -0.76 4.85 5.54
N ASN A 14 -0.19 3.82 6.17
CA ASN A 14 0.11 2.53 5.56
C ASN A 14 -0.06 1.45 6.63
N ILE A 15 -0.35 0.22 6.23
CA ILE A 15 -0.44 -0.93 7.15
C ILE A 15 0.92 -1.60 7.24
N GLY A 16 1.36 -1.96 8.45
CA GLY A 16 2.62 -2.68 8.66
C GLY A 16 3.88 -1.90 8.31
N THR A 17 5.00 -2.63 8.16
CA THR A 17 6.31 -2.03 7.89
C THR A 17 6.78 -2.30 6.44
N THR A 18 7.36 -1.30 5.79
CA THR A 18 7.89 -1.45 4.42
C THR A 18 9.07 -2.41 4.32
N SER A 19 9.69 -2.76 5.45
CA SER A 19 10.81 -3.71 5.52
C SER A 19 10.36 -5.18 5.52
N TYR A 20 9.07 -5.46 5.76
CA TYR A 20 8.51 -6.81 5.74
C TYR A 20 7.57 -7.00 4.54
N ARG A 21 8.17 -7.08 3.36
CA ARG A 21 7.51 -7.47 2.10
C ARG A 21 7.95 -8.88 1.75
N THR A 22 7.24 -9.87 2.24
CA THR A 22 7.52 -11.28 1.96
C THR A 22 6.60 -11.80 0.88
N LYS A 23 7.16 -12.68 0.04
CA LYS A 23 6.40 -13.66 -0.74
C LYS A 23 5.51 -14.51 0.17
N GLU A 24 4.52 -15.20 -0.36
CA GLU A 24 3.64 -16.12 0.42
C GLU A 24 3.11 -15.49 1.72
N PHE A 25 2.49 -14.30 1.62
CA PHE A 25 2.31 -13.42 2.79
C PHE A 25 1.51 -14.05 3.94
N ASN A 26 0.38 -14.69 3.67
CA ASN A 26 -0.44 -15.40 4.66
C ASN A 26 0.32 -16.58 5.29
N THR A 27 0.89 -17.46 4.45
CA THR A 27 1.67 -18.62 4.89
C THR A 27 2.85 -18.21 5.78
N ASN A 28 3.52 -17.11 5.45
CA ASN A 28 4.63 -16.60 6.25
C ASN A 28 4.17 -15.98 7.56
N ILE A 29 2.99 -15.37 7.64
CA ILE A 29 2.40 -14.94 8.91
C ILE A 29 2.16 -16.17 9.79
N GLU A 30 1.50 -17.20 9.27
CA GLU A 30 1.17 -18.42 10.03
C GLU A 30 2.42 -19.17 10.52
N LYS A 31 3.39 -19.40 9.63
CA LYS A 31 4.71 -19.96 10.00
C LYS A 31 5.39 -19.11 11.08
N GLN A 32 5.28 -17.80 11.00
CA GLN A 32 5.88 -16.91 11.98
C GLN A 32 5.17 -16.98 13.33
N LEU A 33 3.84 -17.12 13.38
CA LEU A 33 3.10 -17.33 14.63
C LEU A 33 3.55 -18.62 15.32
N ASP A 34 3.68 -19.72 14.57
CA ASP A 34 4.19 -21.00 15.09
C ASP A 34 5.61 -20.87 15.65
N ILE A 35 6.51 -20.22 14.92
CA ILE A 35 7.90 -20.00 15.36
C ILE A 35 7.96 -19.11 16.61
N VAL A 36 7.15 -18.05 16.68
CA VAL A 36 7.07 -17.16 17.85
C VAL A 36 6.58 -17.90 19.07
N GLU A 37 5.52 -18.70 18.94
CA GLU A 37 4.99 -19.51 20.03
C GLU A 37 6.04 -20.47 20.57
N LYS A 38 6.68 -21.24 19.68
CA LYS A 38 7.75 -22.17 20.03
C LYS A 38 8.93 -21.47 20.71
N PHE A 39 9.31 -20.28 20.25
CA PHE A 39 10.38 -19.49 20.86
C PHE A 39 10.05 -19.09 22.30
N TRP A 40 8.82 -18.65 22.58
CA TRP A 40 8.40 -18.26 23.93
C TRP A 40 8.17 -19.46 24.86
N ASN A 41 7.84 -20.63 24.30
CA ASN A 41 7.69 -21.86 25.07
C ASN A 41 9.03 -22.46 25.53
N LEU A 42 10.17 -21.98 25.02
CA LEU A 42 11.49 -22.35 25.55
C LEU A 42 11.61 -21.87 27.00
N GLN A 43 11.98 -22.77 27.91
CA GLN A 43 12.05 -22.49 29.35
C GLN A 43 12.85 -21.23 29.69
N LYS A 44 13.97 -21.00 28.99
CA LYS A 44 14.83 -19.83 29.14
C LYS A 44 14.21 -18.49 28.72
N ASN A 45 13.13 -18.51 27.94
CA ASN A 45 12.49 -17.33 27.38
C ASN A 45 11.13 -17.01 28.03
N LYS A 46 10.51 -17.97 28.73
CA LYS A 46 9.11 -17.85 29.20
C LYS A 46 8.81 -16.55 29.94
N ASN A 47 9.72 -16.07 30.78
CA ASN A 47 9.55 -14.89 31.63
C ASN A 47 10.33 -13.65 31.14
N GLU A 48 10.89 -13.71 29.93
CA GLU A 48 11.68 -12.61 29.38
C GLU A 48 10.80 -11.54 28.73
N LEU A 49 11.36 -10.33 28.59
CA LEU A 49 10.73 -9.17 27.94
C LEU A 49 11.31 -8.94 26.54
N TRP A 50 10.56 -8.30 25.64
CA TRP A 50 10.99 -8.07 24.26
C TRP A 50 12.03 -6.95 24.11
N ASN A 51 13.22 -7.15 24.68
CA ASN A 51 14.37 -6.24 24.64
C ASN A 51 15.40 -6.63 23.56
N GLU A 52 16.46 -5.84 23.38
CA GLU A 52 17.48 -6.06 22.34
C GLU A 52 18.17 -7.43 22.41
N LYS A 53 18.39 -7.95 23.63
CA LYS A 53 18.95 -9.29 23.86
C LYS A 53 18.01 -10.37 23.32
N ILE A 54 16.74 -10.32 23.69
CA ILE A 54 15.72 -11.29 23.25
C ILE A 54 15.43 -11.15 21.76
N GLN A 55 15.40 -9.93 21.22
CA GLN A 55 15.25 -9.69 19.78
C GLN A 55 16.39 -10.33 18.99
N THR A 56 17.63 -10.23 19.47
CA THR A 56 18.79 -10.89 18.85
C THR A 56 18.70 -12.41 18.95
N ALA A 57 18.30 -12.94 20.11
CA ALA A 57 18.10 -14.38 20.30
C ALA A 57 17.00 -14.93 19.39
N TYR A 58 15.89 -14.20 19.24
CA TYR A 58 14.82 -14.54 18.32
C TYR A 58 15.29 -14.51 16.87
N TYR A 59 16.08 -13.51 16.45
CA TYR A 59 16.65 -13.49 15.09
C TYR A 59 17.45 -14.77 14.79
N LYS A 60 18.32 -15.18 15.72
CA LYS A 60 19.09 -16.43 15.59
C LYS A 60 18.16 -17.65 15.54
N TYR A 61 17.10 -17.65 16.33
CA TYR A 61 16.11 -18.72 16.33
C TYR A 61 15.39 -18.85 14.99
N ILE A 62 14.89 -17.75 14.41
CA ILE A 62 14.22 -17.78 13.11
C ILE A 62 15.20 -18.12 11.96
N GLN A 63 16.47 -17.75 12.10
CA GLN A 63 17.54 -18.14 11.16
C GLN A 63 17.77 -19.66 11.21
N ASN A 64 17.87 -20.25 12.39
CA ASN A 64 18.01 -21.71 12.56
C ASN A 64 16.79 -22.47 12.03
N ASN A 65 15.59 -21.89 12.11
CA ASN A 65 14.37 -22.43 11.51
C ASN A 65 14.27 -22.17 9.99
N LYS A 66 15.32 -21.66 9.34
CA LYS A 66 15.38 -21.34 7.90
C LYS A 66 14.30 -20.35 7.43
N PHE A 67 13.71 -19.58 8.34
CA PHE A 67 12.71 -18.57 8.03
C PHE A 67 13.32 -17.31 7.40
N VAL A 68 14.59 -17.02 7.73
CA VAL A 68 15.39 -15.96 7.11
C VAL A 68 16.69 -16.54 6.53
N ARG A 69 17.19 -15.92 5.45
CA ARG A 69 18.46 -16.30 4.80
C ARG A 69 19.52 -15.24 5.08
N GLY A 70 20.77 -15.67 5.23
CA GLY A 70 21.92 -14.80 5.48
C GLY A 70 21.99 -14.26 6.91
N SER A 71 23.03 -13.47 7.18
CA SER A 71 23.30 -12.86 8.50
C SER A 71 22.95 -11.38 8.47
N ALA A 72 22.08 -10.93 9.37
CA ALA A 72 21.72 -9.53 9.48
C ALA A 72 22.83 -8.72 10.15
N ASN A 73 23.15 -7.55 9.59
CA ASN A 73 24.06 -6.58 10.23
C ASN A 73 23.48 -6.01 11.53
N ARG A 74 22.15 -6.02 11.70
CA ARG A 74 21.45 -5.56 12.90
C ARG A 74 20.35 -6.56 13.32
N PRO A 75 20.69 -7.73 13.87
CA PRO A 75 19.75 -8.81 14.16
C PRO A 75 18.51 -8.39 14.96
N ALA A 76 18.70 -7.58 16.01
CA ALA A 76 17.60 -7.08 16.83
C ALA A 76 16.62 -6.19 16.05
N LYS A 77 17.14 -5.35 15.15
CA LYS A 77 16.30 -4.49 14.30
C LYS A 77 15.50 -5.36 13.32
N ASP A 78 16.15 -6.31 12.67
CA ASP A 78 15.51 -7.16 11.67
C ASP A 78 14.43 -8.04 12.31
N ALA A 79 14.69 -8.64 13.49
CA ALA A 79 13.67 -9.36 14.27
C ALA A 79 12.43 -8.51 14.57
N ARG A 80 12.62 -7.24 14.95
CA ARG A 80 11.50 -6.30 15.14
C ARG A 80 10.75 -6.05 13.84
N GLU A 81 11.45 -5.78 12.75
CA GLU A 81 10.82 -5.53 11.45
C GLU A 81 9.96 -6.73 10.99
N LYS A 82 10.43 -7.97 11.22
CA LYS A 82 9.67 -9.20 10.91
C LYS A 82 8.40 -9.35 11.73
N THR A 83 8.38 -8.92 12.98
CA THR A 83 7.25 -9.18 13.90
C THR A 83 6.30 -7.99 14.06
N SER A 84 6.72 -6.78 13.69
CA SER A 84 5.93 -5.56 13.96
C SER A 84 4.57 -5.56 13.25
N GLY A 85 4.50 -6.05 12.02
CA GLY A 85 3.23 -6.14 11.30
C GLY A 85 2.19 -6.99 12.02
N LEU A 86 2.63 -8.09 12.67
CA LEU A 86 1.75 -8.98 13.45
C LEU A 86 1.21 -8.31 14.71
N VAL A 87 1.99 -7.41 15.32
CA VAL A 87 1.54 -6.58 16.44
C VAL A 87 0.55 -5.53 15.95
N ASP A 88 0.84 -4.89 14.81
CA ASP A 88 -0.02 -3.84 14.25
C ASP A 88 -1.43 -4.35 13.95
N ILE A 89 -1.56 -5.61 13.48
CA ILE A 89 -2.87 -6.26 13.24
C ILE A 89 -3.37 -7.08 14.44
N GLY A 90 -2.74 -6.97 15.62
CA GLY A 90 -3.24 -7.55 16.86
C GLY A 90 -3.09 -9.06 17.03
N LEU A 91 -2.29 -9.72 16.20
CA LEU A 91 -1.98 -11.17 16.34
C LEU A 91 -0.91 -11.42 17.40
N LEU A 92 -0.08 -10.40 17.68
CA LEU A 92 0.94 -10.43 18.72
C LEU A 92 0.79 -9.26 19.70
N THR A 93 1.16 -9.48 20.95
CA THR A 93 1.28 -8.42 21.97
C THR A 93 2.51 -7.52 21.71
N SER A 94 2.66 -6.44 22.48
CA SER A 94 3.87 -5.60 22.46
C SER A 94 5.15 -6.39 22.70
N ASP A 95 5.08 -7.42 23.56
CA ASP A 95 6.18 -8.35 23.84
C ASP A 95 6.27 -9.52 22.86
N ARG A 96 5.58 -9.45 21.71
CA ARG A 96 5.57 -10.49 20.67
C ARG A 96 5.08 -11.86 21.17
N ARG A 97 4.16 -11.90 22.12
CA ARG A 97 3.46 -13.13 22.52
C ARG A 97 2.19 -13.26 21.71
N LEU A 98 1.70 -14.49 21.47
CA LEU A 98 0.42 -14.67 20.79
C LEU A 98 -0.71 -14.05 21.61
N THR A 99 -1.58 -13.34 20.92
CA THR A 99 -2.86 -12.88 21.45
C THR A 99 -3.91 -13.97 21.27
N PRO A 100 -5.11 -13.85 21.87
CA PRO A 100 -6.23 -14.75 21.56
C PRO A 100 -6.53 -14.85 20.06
N ALA A 101 -6.52 -13.73 19.33
CA ALA A 101 -6.66 -13.73 17.86
C ALA A 101 -5.51 -14.46 17.15
N GLY A 102 -4.26 -14.25 17.60
CA GLY A 102 -3.08 -14.93 17.08
C GLY A 102 -3.11 -16.45 17.31
N LEU A 103 -3.54 -16.88 18.50
CA LEU A 103 -3.72 -18.29 18.84
C LEU A 103 -4.79 -18.94 17.96
N LYS A 104 -5.92 -18.28 17.75
CA LYS A 104 -6.99 -18.80 16.90
C LYS A 104 -6.51 -19.02 15.46
N LEU A 105 -5.81 -18.03 14.90
CA LEU A 105 -5.26 -18.12 13.55
C LEU A 105 -4.21 -19.24 13.43
N LEU A 106 -3.33 -19.39 14.42
CA LEU A 106 -2.36 -20.47 14.47
C LEU A 106 -3.04 -21.85 14.54
N GLN A 107 -4.12 -21.97 15.33
CA GLN A 107 -4.89 -23.22 15.42
C GLN A 107 -5.51 -23.59 14.06
N ILE A 108 -6.13 -22.64 13.37
CA ILE A 108 -6.69 -22.86 12.02
C ILE A 108 -5.62 -23.41 11.06
N SER A 109 -4.42 -22.82 11.08
CA SER A 109 -3.30 -23.25 10.24
C SER A 109 -2.81 -24.67 10.59
N ARG A 110 -2.67 -24.98 11.89
CA ARG A 110 -2.27 -26.32 12.37
C ARG A 110 -3.27 -27.41 12.00
N ASP A 111 -4.56 -27.10 12.18
CA ASP A 111 -5.65 -28.03 11.92
C ASP A 111 -5.98 -28.11 10.41
N LYS A 112 -5.36 -27.26 9.58
CA LYS A 112 -5.65 -27.08 8.15
C LYS A 112 -7.14 -26.78 7.88
N ASN A 113 -7.81 -26.11 8.82
CA ASN A 113 -9.24 -25.82 8.72
C ASN A 113 -9.51 -24.53 7.93
N PHE A 114 -9.26 -24.57 6.62
CA PHE A 114 -9.49 -23.44 5.71
C PHE A 114 -10.88 -23.47 5.03
N ALA A 115 -11.85 -24.12 5.68
CA ALA A 115 -13.23 -24.20 5.18
C ALA A 115 -13.87 -22.80 5.06
N LYS A 116 -14.95 -22.73 4.25
CA LYS A 116 -15.74 -21.51 4.00
C LYS A 116 -17.12 -21.60 4.65
N ASP A 117 -17.14 -22.02 5.92
CA ASP A 117 -18.34 -22.32 6.70
C ASP A 117 -18.84 -21.13 7.54
N ASN A 118 -18.20 -19.96 7.46
CA ASN A 118 -18.71 -18.71 8.02
C ASN A 118 -19.75 -18.02 7.12
N GLU A 119 -20.47 -17.05 7.71
CA GLU A 119 -21.55 -16.28 7.08
C GLU A 119 -21.15 -15.53 5.80
N LEU A 120 -19.88 -15.14 5.68
CA LEU A 120 -19.35 -14.44 4.50
C LEU A 120 -18.82 -15.38 3.41
N LYS A 121 -18.82 -16.71 3.65
CA LYS A 121 -18.28 -17.73 2.72
C LYS A 121 -16.86 -17.44 2.25
N ILE A 122 -16.01 -16.97 3.17
CA ILE A 122 -14.57 -16.81 2.97
C ILE A 122 -13.82 -17.84 3.81
N ALA A 123 -12.52 -18.07 3.55
CA ALA A 123 -11.76 -19.04 4.33
C ALA A 123 -11.68 -18.64 5.82
N ASN A 124 -11.62 -19.61 6.73
CA ASN A 124 -11.65 -19.35 8.17
C ASN A 124 -10.48 -18.50 8.68
N ASP A 125 -9.28 -18.67 8.12
CA ASP A 125 -8.13 -17.81 8.39
C ASP A 125 -8.40 -16.37 7.91
N SER A 126 -8.95 -16.23 6.71
CA SER A 126 -9.36 -14.96 6.12
C SER A 126 -10.43 -14.24 6.93
N TYR A 127 -11.34 -15.00 7.56
CA TYR A 127 -12.33 -14.46 8.49
C TYR A 127 -11.67 -13.88 9.75
N ILE A 128 -10.63 -14.51 10.30
CA ILE A 128 -9.84 -13.91 11.39
C ILE A 128 -9.17 -12.61 10.91
N TYR A 129 -8.50 -12.62 9.76
CA TYR A 129 -7.87 -11.42 9.22
C TYR A 129 -8.88 -10.28 8.98
N LEU A 130 -10.08 -10.58 8.50
CA LEU A 130 -11.16 -9.60 8.34
C LEU A 130 -11.49 -8.91 9.67
N LYS A 131 -11.73 -9.69 10.73
CA LYS A 131 -12.03 -9.17 12.07
C LYS A 131 -10.89 -8.33 12.61
N GLN A 132 -9.65 -8.76 12.41
CA GLN A 132 -8.46 -8.02 12.84
C GLN A 132 -8.30 -6.70 12.07
N LEU A 133 -8.51 -6.69 10.75
CA LEU A 133 -8.39 -5.47 9.94
C LEU A 133 -9.52 -4.47 10.18
N LEU A 134 -10.72 -4.92 10.54
CA LEU A 134 -11.82 -4.05 10.97
C LEU A 134 -11.52 -3.32 12.29
N LYS A 135 -10.72 -3.94 13.18
CA LYS A 135 -10.28 -3.35 14.46
C LYS A 135 -9.00 -2.53 14.35
N MET A 136 -8.10 -2.94 13.46
CA MET A 136 -6.76 -2.37 13.35
C MET A 136 -6.83 -0.89 13.00
N SER A 137 -6.05 -0.10 13.73
CA SER A 137 -5.93 1.33 13.51
C SER A 137 -4.46 1.74 13.41
N VAL A 138 -4.17 2.65 12.49
CA VAL A 138 -2.87 3.28 12.31
C VAL A 138 -2.92 4.66 12.95
N LYS A 139 -1.92 4.97 13.77
CA LYS A 139 -1.70 6.33 14.25
C LYS A 139 -0.86 7.10 13.24
N THR A 140 -1.36 8.21 12.74
CA THR A 140 -0.56 9.19 12.00
C THR A 140 0.08 10.16 12.99
N ASP A 141 0.17 11.46 12.70
CA ASP A 141 0.72 12.43 13.66
C ASP A 141 -0.24 12.59 14.85
N ILE A 142 -1.41 13.17 14.60
CA ILE A 142 -2.47 13.40 15.60
C ILE A 142 -3.71 12.54 15.39
N TYR A 143 -3.85 11.88 14.24
CA TYR A 143 -5.06 11.12 13.90
C TYR A 143 -4.88 9.63 14.10
N ILE A 144 -5.98 8.97 14.39
CA ILE A 144 -6.14 7.52 14.36
C ILE A 144 -7.00 7.20 13.15
N VAL A 145 -6.63 6.19 12.39
CA VAL A 145 -7.32 5.80 11.16
C VAL A 145 -7.49 4.29 11.15
N ARG A 146 -8.68 3.77 10.83
CA ARG A 146 -8.91 2.34 10.51
C ARG A 146 -8.90 2.17 8.98
N PRO A 147 -7.78 1.76 8.38
CA PRO A 147 -7.63 1.77 6.92
C PRO A 147 -8.62 0.88 6.17
N PHE A 148 -8.93 -0.29 6.75
CA PHE A 148 -9.87 -1.22 6.14
C PHE A 148 -11.30 -0.68 6.14
N VAL A 149 -11.71 0.01 7.21
CA VAL A 149 -13.01 0.70 7.29
C VAL A 149 -13.13 1.78 6.21
N LEU A 150 -12.06 2.53 5.94
CA LEU A 150 -12.06 3.49 4.84
C LEU A 150 -12.15 2.80 3.48
N LEU A 151 -11.40 1.72 3.26
CA LEU A 151 -11.46 0.98 2.01
C LEU A 151 -12.88 0.50 1.70
N ILE A 152 -13.55 -0.16 2.66
CA ILE A 152 -14.92 -0.64 2.49
C ILE A 152 -15.91 0.51 2.28
N TYR A 153 -15.72 1.64 2.98
CA TYR A 153 -16.58 2.82 2.82
C TYR A 153 -16.50 3.40 1.41
N PHE A 154 -15.29 3.58 0.88
CA PHE A 154 -15.11 4.09 -0.48
C PHE A 154 -15.68 3.13 -1.53
N ILE A 155 -15.41 1.82 -1.41
CA ILE A 155 -15.94 0.83 -2.36
C ILE A 155 -17.47 0.80 -2.31
N ALA A 156 -18.08 0.78 -1.13
CA ALA A 156 -19.53 0.77 -1.00
C ALA A 156 -20.19 2.05 -1.57
N LYS A 157 -19.53 3.21 -1.47
CA LYS A 157 -20.04 4.49 -2.00
C LYS A 157 -19.77 4.71 -3.49
N LEU A 158 -18.71 4.12 -4.04
CA LEU A 158 -18.23 4.38 -5.40
C LEU A 158 -18.31 3.15 -6.33
N GLY A 159 -18.72 2.00 -5.81
CA GLY A 159 -18.73 0.69 -6.48
C GLY A 159 -17.34 0.04 -6.56
N CYS A 160 -16.34 0.80 -6.94
CA CYS A 160 -14.95 0.36 -7.01
C CYS A 160 -13.99 1.55 -6.82
N LEU A 161 -12.70 1.27 -6.72
CA LEU A 161 -11.62 2.24 -6.83
C LEU A 161 -10.68 1.88 -7.98
N SER A 162 -10.26 2.85 -8.78
CA SER A 162 -9.16 2.63 -9.72
C SER A 162 -7.82 2.47 -8.99
N LYS A 163 -6.82 1.90 -9.66
CA LYS A 163 -5.46 1.74 -9.13
C LYS A 163 -4.91 3.08 -8.63
N ASN A 164 -5.15 4.18 -9.35
CA ASN A 164 -4.67 5.50 -8.95
C ASN A 164 -5.41 6.02 -7.72
N GLU A 165 -6.74 5.85 -7.64
CA GLU A 165 -7.54 6.26 -6.48
C GLU A 165 -7.12 5.50 -5.22
N TYR A 166 -7.00 4.18 -5.32
CA TYR A 166 -6.53 3.32 -4.22
C TYR A 166 -5.08 3.60 -3.81
N THR A 167 -4.20 3.91 -4.77
CA THR A 167 -2.78 4.19 -4.48
C THR A 167 -2.59 5.56 -3.84
N TYR A 168 -3.23 6.59 -4.39
CA TYR A 168 -2.85 7.97 -4.13
C TYR A 168 -3.85 8.77 -3.32
N ILE A 169 -5.15 8.41 -3.35
CA ILE A 169 -6.20 9.18 -2.67
C ILE A 169 -6.55 8.52 -1.34
N LEU A 170 -6.85 7.22 -1.36
CA LEU A 170 -7.28 6.50 -0.17
C LEU A 170 -6.31 6.64 1.03
N PRO A 171 -4.97 6.52 0.86
CA PRO A 171 -4.06 6.66 1.99
C PRO A 171 -3.93 8.07 2.57
N LEU A 172 -4.38 9.10 1.85
CA LEU A 172 -4.41 10.49 2.32
C LEU A 172 -5.58 10.78 3.25
N CYS A 173 -6.59 9.90 3.28
CA CYS A 173 -7.78 10.03 4.11
C CYS A 173 -7.42 9.75 5.58
N ILE A 174 -6.85 10.73 6.27
CA ILE A 174 -6.39 10.62 7.66
C ILE A 174 -7.40 11.15 8.69
N ASN A 175 -8.43 11.84 8.23
CA ASN A 175 -9.52 12.37 9.05
C ASN A 175 -10.81 12.48 8.23
N LYS A 176 -11.92 12.86 8.89
CA LYS A 176 -13.24 12.98 8.27
C LYS A 176 -13.27 14.01 7.14
N GLU A 177 -12.72 15.20 7.37
CA GLU A 177 -12.73 16.30 6.38
C GLU A 177 -12.06 15.93 5.06
N ILE A 178 -10.87 15.32 5.12
CA ILE A 178 -10.16 14.87 3.91
C ILE A 178 -10.92 13.73 3.23
N THR A 179 -11.54 12.84 4.01
CA THR A 179 -12.32 11.70 3.48
C THR A 179 -13.56 12.15 2.72
N ASP A 180 -14.33 13.07 3.29
CA ASP A 180 -15.55 13.60 2.67
C ASP A 180 -15.20 14.34 1.37
N ARG A 181 -14.14 15.15 1.38
CA ARG A 181 -13.60 15.81 0.18
C ARG A 181 -13.12 14.80 -0.87
N ALA A 182 -12.43 13.74 -0.46
CA ALA A 182 -11.91 12.71 -1.36
C ALA A 182 -13.03 11.99 -2.12
N LEU A 183 -14.16 11.69 -1.47
CA LEU A 183 -15.31 11.07 -2.15
C LEU A 183 -15.86 11.93 -3.28
N VAL A 184 -15.97 13.24 -3.06
CA VAL A 184 -16.41 14.19 -4.09
C VAL A 184 -15.36 14.27 -5.20
N LYS A 185 -14.09 14.41 -4.82
CA LYS A 185 -12.99 14.60 -5.78
C LYS A 185 -12.74 13.37 -6.66
N ILE A 186 -12.99 12.15 -6.17
CA ILE A 186 -12.93 10.96 -7.02
C ILE A 186 -13.94 11.03 -8.15
N LYS A 187 -15.16 11.50 -7.90
CA LYS A 187 -16.17 11.68 -8.95
C LYS A 187 -15.72 12.72 -9.97
N ASP A 188 -15.19 13.86 -9.50
CA ASP A 188 -14.62 14.89 -10.38
C ASP A 188 -13.46 14.35 -11.23
N ILE A 189 -12.59 13.50 -10.66
CA ILE A 189 -11.46 12.89 -11.39
C ILE A 189 -11.97 11.94 -12.47
N ARG A 190 -13.00 11.13 -12.17
CA ARG A 190 -13.62 10.23 -13.17
C ARG A 190 -14.29 10.99 -14.30
N ASP A 191 -14.82 12.18 -14.01
CA ASP A 191 -15.38 13.12 -14.98
C ASP A 191 -14.31 13.97 -15.70
N ASN A 192 -13.01 13.71 -15.48
CA ASN A 192 -11.88 14.48 -16.01
C ASN A 192 -11.88 15.99 -15.64
N LYS A 193 -12.56 16.37 -14.55
CA LYS A 193 -12.62 17.78 -14.07
C LYS A 193 -11.37 18.20 -13.29
N CYS A 194 -10.68 17.25 -12.66
CA CYS A 194 -9.39 17.46 -12.02
C CYS A 194 -8.56 16.18 -12.07
N SER A 195 -7.28 16.27 -11.68
CA SER A 195 -6.39 15.11 -11.61
C SER A 195 -6.18 14.61 -10.18
N VAL A 196 -5.66 13.39 -10.07
CA VAL A 196 -5.15 12.83 -8.80
C VAL A 196 -4.03 13.70 -8.23
N ASP A 197 -3.18 14.25 -9.09
CA ASP A 197 -2.05 15.09 -8.69
C ASP A 197 -2.55 16.41 -8.07
N ASP A 198 -3.66 16.97 -8.56
CA ASP A 198 -4.32 18.14 -7.97
C ASP A 198 -4.83 17.83 -6.55
N PHE A 199 -5.45 16.67 -6.34
CA PHE A 199 -5.92 16.27 -5.01
C PHE A 199 -4.77 16.07 -4.01
N ILE A 200 -3.67 15.45 -4.43
CA ILE A 200 -2.47 15.31 -3.59
C ILE A 200 -1.95 16.69 -3.20
N LEU A 201 -1.78 17.59 -4.17
CA LEU A 201 -1.26 18.94 -3.93
C LEU A 201 -2.17 19.75 -3.01
N ASP A 202 -3.47 19.77 -3.26
CA ASP A 202 -4.45 20.47 -2.42
C ASP A 202 -4.40 19.97 -0.97
N THR A 203 -4.34 18.63 -0.79
CA THR A 203 -4.21 18.02 0.54
C THR A 203 -2.93 18.48 1.25
N LEU A 204 -1.77 18.40 0.59
CA LEU A 204 -0.50 18.79 1.20
C LEU A 204 -0.42 20.30 1.48
N LEU A 205 -0.82 21.14 0.53
CA LEU A 205 -0.74 22.60 0.64
C LEU A 205 -1.76 23.17 1.62
N SER A 206 -2.79 22.40 2.02
CA SER A 206 -3.69 22.77 3.10
C SER A 206 -3.01 22.71 4.49
N MET A 207 -1.92 21.96 4.64
CA MET A 207 -1.22 21.76 5.92
C MET A 207 -0.32 22.95 6.28
N ASP A 208 -0.28 23.32 7.56
CA ASP A 208 0.46 24.50 8.03
C ASP A 208 1.97 24.45 7.75
N ASN A 209 2.60 23.28 7.93
CA ASN A 209 4.03 23.12 7.68
C ASN A 209 4.39 23.32 6.19
N TYR A 210 3.51 22.92 5.26
CA TYR A 210 3.70 23.16 3.83
C TYR A 210 3.47 24.63 3.46
N LYS A 211 2.46 25.29 4.05
CA LYS A 211 2.23 26.73 3.91
C LYS A 211 3.43 27.55 4.40
N GLU A 212 3.96 27.22 5.58
CA GLU A 212 5.14 27.85 6.15
C GLU A 212 6.39 27.63 5.27
N ALA A 213 6.61 26.39 4.82
CA ALA A 213 7.74 26.04 3.96
C ALA A 213 7.70 26.78 2.60
N LEU A 214 6.53 26.86 1.97
CA LEU A 214 6.36 27.61 0.72
C LEU A 214 6.61 29.11 0.93
N LYS A 215 6.09 29.69 2.01
CA LYS A 215 6.34 31.10 2.37
C LYS A 215 7.83 31.38 2.56
N LEU A 216 8.55 30.48 3.25
CA LEU A 216 10.00 30.59 3.42
C LEU A 216 10.74 30.52 2.09
N LEU A 217 10.39 29.59 1.19
CA LEU A 217 11.03 29.47 -0.11
C LEU A 217 10.84 30.73 -0.96
N ILE A 218 9.62 31.27 -1.00
CA ILE A 218 9.28 32.47 -1.77
C ILE A 218 10.03 33.70 -1.25
N SER A 219 10.07 33.89 0.07
CA SER A 219 10.56 35.12 0.71
C SER A 219 12.08 35.20 0.86
N ASN A 220 12.81 34.13 0.54
CA ASN A 220 14.26 34.05 0.78
C ASN A 220 15.02 33.70 -0.49
N ARG A 221 16.31 34.06 -0.52
CA ARG A 221 17.26 33.54 -1.52
C ARG A 221 17.42 32.03 -1.33
N VAL A 222 17.39 31.27 -2.42
CA VAL A 222 17.50 29.82 -2.36
C VAL A 222 18.94 29.39 -2.08
N THR A 223 19.11 28.63 -1.00
CA THR A 223 20.38 28.05 -0.56
C THR A 223 20.19 26.55 -0.33
N GLU A 224 21.29 25.78 -0.26
CA GLU A 224 21.22 24.35 0.08
C GLU A 224 20.51 24.14 1.42
N LYS A 225 20.83 24.97 2.43
CA LYS A 225 20.19 24.92 3.75
C LYS A 225 18.68 25.14 3.66
N LEU A 226 18.23 26.10 2.86
CA LEU A 226 16.80 26.36 2.67
C LEU A 226 16.09 25.18 2.00
N VAL A 227 16.67 24.60 0.95
CA VAL A 227 16.08 23.42 0.25
C VAL A 227 15.94 22.22 1.19
N LYS A 228 16.93 22.01 2.06
CA LYS A 228 16.88 20.95 3.08
C LYS A 228 15.79 21.15 4.14
N VAL A 229 15.46 22.41 4.46
CA VAL A 229 14.38 22.75 5.40
C VAL A 229 13.03 22.55 4.74
N ILE A 230 12.80 23.17 3.58
CA ILE A 230 11.51 23.10 2.88
C ILE A 230 11.23 21.70 2.33
N GLY A 231 12.26 20.90 2.06
CA GLY A 231 12.10 19.54 1.59
C GLY A 231 11.42 18.61 2.59
N MET A 232 11.46 18.92 3.90
CA MET A 232 10.78 18.18 4.97
C MET A 232 11.03 16.66 4.92
N ASN A 233 12.28 16.23 4.80
CA ASN A 233 12.61 14.81 4.80
C ASN A 233 12.29 14.12 6.15
N ARG A 234 11.64 12.96 6.11
CA ARG A 234 11.30 12.17 7.31
C ARG A 234 12.51 11.59 8.06
N LYS A 235 13.62 11.30 7.37
CA LYS A 235 14.80 10.61 7.97
C LYS A 235 15.93 11.57 8.29
N SER A 236 16.44 12.26 7.27
CA SER A 236 17.53 13.23 7.43
C SER A 236 17.42 14.30 6.37
N HIS A 237 17.63 15.55 6.79
CA HIS A 237 17.70 16.70 5.91
C HIS A 237 18.74 16.52 4.78
N ASN A 238 19.78 15.70 4.98
CA ASN A 238 20.80 15.46 3.96
C ASN A 238 20.29 14.71 2.73
N TYR A 239 19.20 13.94 2.84
CA TYR A 239 18.59 13.29 1.69
C TYR A 239 17.99 14.29 0.69
N ASP A 240 17.74 15.53 1.10
CA ASP A 240 17.20 16.55 0.23
C ASP A 240 18.29 17.43 -0.45
N LYS A 241 19.57 17.19 -0.16
CA LYS A 241 20.70 17.88 -0.81
C LYS A 241 20.65 17.83 -2.35
N PRO A 242 20.34 16.67 -3.00
CA PRO A 242 20.26 16.60 -4.47
C PRO A 242 19.24 17.56 -5.08
N TYR A 243 18.15 17.89 -4.38
CA TYR A 243 17.14 18.82 -4.89
C TYR A 243 17.63 20.26 -5.02
N TYR A 244 18.67 20.65 -4.28
CA TYR A 244 19.28 21.97 -4.46
C TYR A 244 20.02 22.07 -5.79
N MET A 245 20.74 21.02 -6.19
CA MET A 245 21.39 20.96 -7.50
C MET A 245 20.36 20.95 -8.63
N LEU A 246 19.25 20.23 -8.43
CA LEU A 246 18.12 20.26 -9.37
C LEU A 246 17.50 21.64 -9.48
N TYR A 247 17.21 22.31 -8.35
CA TYR A 247 16.67 23.68 -8.33
C TYR A 247 17.56 24.62 -9.14
N LYS A 248 18.87 24.62 -8.88
CA LYS A 248 19.82 25.49 -9.59
C LYS A 248 19.82 25.22 -11.08
N SER A 249 19.89 23.94 -11.48
CA SER A 249 19.95 23.57 -12.89
C SER A 249 18.67 23.96 -13.63
N LEU A 250 17.50 23.77 -13.01
CA LEU A 250 16.21 24.19 -13.56
C LEU A 250 16.07 25.70 -13.63
N PHE A 251 16.51 26.42 -12.60
CA PHE A 251 16.45 27.88 -12.56
C PHE A 251 17.28 28.48 -13.70
N THR A 252 18.53 28.04 -13.84
CA THR A 252 19.41 28.45 -14.93
C THR A 252 18.83 28.07 -16.29
N LEU A 253 18.21 26.89 -16.44
CA LEU A 253 17.53 26.52 -17.70
C LEU A 253 16.35 27.44 -18.04
N CYS A 254 15.65 28.00 -17.05
CA CYS A 254 14.50 28.85 -17.28
C CYS A 254 14.84 30.33 -17.49
N PHE A 255 15.94 30.81 -16.88
CA PHE A 255 16.23 32.25 -16.79
C PHE A 255 17.58 32.67 -17.39
N ASP A 256 18.49 31.74 -17.66
CA ASP A 256 19.80 32.04 -18.27
C ASP A 256 19.89 31.46 -19.69
N ASN A 257 20.62 32.09 -20.61
CA ASN A 257 20.83 31.61 -22.00
C ASN A 257 22.14 30.82 -22.19
N GLY A 258 22.53 30.01 -21.20
CA GLY A 258 23.82 29.30 -21.18
C GLY A 258 23.86 28.03 -22.03
N LYS A 259 25.07 27.64 -22.47
CA LYS A 259 25.30 26.34 -23.13
C LYS A 259 25.22 25.18 -22.10
N ASN A 260 24.75 23.99 -22.53
CA ASN A 260 24.70 22.73 -21.75
C ASN A 260 23.72 22.66 -20.54
N GLN A 261 22.78 23.59 -20.41
CA GLN A 261 21.86 23.63 -19.26
C GLN A 261 20.98 22.38 -19.13
N LEU A 262 20.47 21.86 -20.26
CA LEU A 262 19.63 20.67 -20.29
C LEU A 262 20.37 19.42 -19.76
N LEU A 263 21.66 19.29 -20.06
CA LEU A 263 22.48 18.20 -19.56
C LEU A 263 22.68 18.29 -18.04
N ASN A 264 22.80 19.50 -17.49
CA ASN A 264 22.90 19.71 -16.05
C ASN A 264 21.60 19.35 -15.33
N VAL A 265 20.44 19.66 -15.93
CA VAL A 265 19.13 19.21 -15.44
C VAL A 265 19.05 17.69 -15.43
N TYR A 266 19.39 17.04 -16.54
CA TYR A 266 19.39 15.57 -16.62
C TYR A 266 20.28 14.94 -15.55
N LYS A 267 21.54 15.39 -15.41
CA LYS A 267 22.47 14.90 -14.36
C LYS A 267 21.94 15.13 -12.95
N SER A 268 21.28 16.26 -12.71
CA SER A 268 20.70 16.58 -11.40
C SER A 268 19.51 15.67 -11.07
N ILE A 269 18.68 15.34 -12.07
CA ILE A 269 17.59 14.37 -11.91
C ILE A 269 18.16 12.96 -11.70
N ASP A 270 19.21 12.59 -12.43
CA ASP A 270 19.88 11.29 -12.32
C ASP A 270 20.45 11.04 -10.91
N GLY A 271 20.88 12.10 -10.23
CA GLY A 271 21.32 12.06 -8.83
C GLY A 271 20.20 11.90 -7.79
N LEU A 272 18.93 11.92 -8.20
CA LEU A 272 17.79 11.62 -7.31
C LEU A 272 17.63 10.10 -7.10
N ARG A 273 16.98 9.71 -6.01
CA ARG A 273 16.83 8.30 -5.63
C ARG A 273 15.42 7.77 -5.89
N GLY A 274 15.33 6.52 -6.34
CA GLY A 274 14.07 5.78 -6.44
C GLY A 274 13.04 6.42 -7.37
N LYS A 275 11.75 6.29 -7.04
CA LYS A 275 10.64 6.73 -7.90
C LYS A 275 10.59 8.24 -8.13
N THR A 276 11.15 9.07 -7.25
CA THR A 276 11.18 10.53 -7.48
C THR A 276 12.00 10.88 -8.72
N LYS A 277 13.09 10.14 -8.98
CA LYS A 277 13.87 10.27 -10.23
C LYS A 277 12.99 10.00 -11.46
N SER A 278 12.23 8.91 -11.45
CA SER A 278 11.30 8.57 -12.54
C SER A 278 10.30 9.70 -12.77
N PHE A 279 9.64 10.19 -11.73
CA PHE A 279 8.64 11.25 -11.89
C PHE A 279 9.22 12.57 -12.42
N TRP A 280 10.43 12.95 -12.00
CA TRP A 280 11.11 14.12 -12.56
C TRP A 280 11.50 13.92 -14.03
N ASN A 281 11.98 12.72 -14.40
CA ASN A 281 12.26 12.39 -15.80
C ASN A 281 10.98 12.40 -16.65
N ASP A 282 9.91 11.76 -16.18
CA ASP A 282 8.60 11.71 -16.83
C ASP A 282 8.00 13.11 -17.04
N TYR A 283 8.21 14.02 -16.08
CA TYR A 283 7.76 15.40 -16.19
C TYR A 283 8.57 16.17 -17.24
N MET A 284 9.90 16.10 -17.19
CA MET A 284 10.78 16.93 -18.02
C MET A 284 10.98 16.39 -19.44
N PHE A 285 10.92 15.09 -19.66
CA PHE A 285 11.38 14.46 -20.90
C PHE A 285 10.34 13.54 -21.53
N TYR A 286 10.39 13.37 -22.85
CA TYR A 286 9.51 12.44 -23.57
C TYR A 286 9.82 10.96 -23.28
N SER A 287 11.04 10.64 -22.84
CA SER A 287 11.45 9.28 -22.50
C SER A 287 12.32 9.26 -21.23
N ASN A 288 12.09 8.25 -20.39
CA ASN A 288 12.87 8.01 -19.17
C ASN A 288 14.28 7.46 -19.43
N SER A 289 14.55 7.03 -20.66
CA SER A 289 15.82 6.41 -21.07
C SER A 289 16.50 7.21 -22.19
N ILE A 290 16.43 8.55 -22.10
CA ILE A 290 17.05 9.43 -23.08
C ILE A 290 18.58 9.33 -23.03
N SER A 291 19.20 9.17 -24.20
CA SER A 291 20.66 9.13 -24.30
C SER A 291 21.27 10.52 -24.13
N ILE A 292 22.47 10.58 -23.55
CA ILE A 292 23.26 11.82 -23.46
C ILE A 292 23.53 12.41 -24.85
N LYS A 293 23.70 11.56 -25.88
CA LYS A 293 23.89 11.98 -27.28
C LYS A 293 22.65 12.73 -27.79
N THR A 294 21.45 12.23 -27.49
CA THR A 294 20.19 12.89 -27.84
C THR A 294 20.04 14.24 -27.13
N LEU A 295 20.39 14.33 -25.85
CA LEU A 295 20.33 15.60 -25.09
C LEU A 295 21.26 16.68 -25.66
N LYS A 296 22.43 16.28 -26.15
CA LYS A 296 23.40 17.21 -26.74
C LYS A 296 23.03 17.63 -28.16
N ASN A 297 22.61 16.67 -28.97
CA ASN A 297 22.47 16.88 -30.41
C ASN A 297 21.05 17.27 -30.84
N ASN A 298 20.02 16.92 -30.04
CA ASN A 298 18.61 17.16 -30.36
C ASN A 298 17.80 17.51 -29.09
N PRO A 299 18.12 18.61 -28.37
CA PRO A 299 17.50 18.95 -27.10
C PRO A 299 15.98 19.14 -27.18
N GLU A 300 15.46 19.71 -28.28
CA GLU A 300 14.02 19.94 -28.48
C GLU A 300 13.22 18.65 -28.61
N LYS A 301 13.83 17.58 -29.16
CA LYS A 301 13.20 16.25 -29.26
C LYS A 301 13.22 15.50 -27.92
N ALA A 302 14.06 15.93 -26.98
CA ALA A 302 14.19 15.29 -25.67
C ALA A 302 13.24 15.91 -24.63
N LEU A 303 13.05 17.23 -24.67
CA LEU A 303 12.41 18.01 -23.61
C LEU A 303 10.92 18.25 -23.87
N LYS A 304 10.09 17.95 -22.86
CA LYS A 304 8.66 18.30 -22.86
C LYS A 304 8.48 19.79 -22.62
N ARG A 305 7.48 20.40 -23.26
CA ARG A 305 7.07 21.77 -22.95
C ARG A 305 6.28 21.80 -21.64
N THR A 306 6.98 21.88 -20.52
CA THR A 306 6.38 21.87 -19.19
C THR A 306 6.00 23.27 -18.73
N ARG A 307 5.03 23.36 -17.81
CA ARG A 307 4.64 24.63 -17.16
C ARG A 307 5.85 25.33 -16.57
N LEU A 308 6.73 24.59 -15.89
CA LEU A 308 7.94 25.10 -15.26
C LEU A 308 8.83 25.92 -16.22
N LEU A 309 8.95 25.49 -17.49
CA LEU A 309 9.76 26.17 -18.52
C LEU A 309 9.11 27.44 -19.09
N THR A 310 7.81 27.64 -18.86
CA THR A 310 7.08 28.81 -19.38
C THR A 310 7.03 29.98 -18.41
N LEU A 311 7.47 29.79 -17.16
CA LEU A 311 7.34 30.78 -16.09
C LEU A 311 8.33 31.94 -16.29
N LYS A 312 7.84 33.16 -16.00
CA LYS A 312 8.59 34.41 -16.25
C LYS A 312 9.14 35.08 -14.99
N THR A 313 8.75 34.62 -13.80
CA THR A 313 9.17 35.23 -12.54
C THR A 313 9.75 34.18 -11.59
N GLU A 314 10.77 34.57 -10.84
CA GLU A 314 11.38 33.71 -9.80
C GLU A 314 10.33 33.24 -8.78
N LYS A 315 9.39 34.11 -8.40
CA LYS A 315 8.30 33.77 -7.46
C LYS A 315 7.44 32.63 -7.99
N ASN A 316 7.02 32.68 -9.26
CA ASN A 316 6.19 31.63 -9.84
C ASN A 316 7.01 30.35 -10.03
N PHE A 317 8.27 30.45 -10.44
CA PHE A 317 9.19 29.31 -10.53
C PHE A 317 9.36 28.59 -9.19
N LYS A 318 9.63 29.34 -8.12
CA LYS A 318 9.75 28.79 -6.75
C LYS A 318 8.50 28.02 -6.33
N LYS A 319 7.32 28.59 -6.61
CA LYS A 319 6.04 27.94 -6.30
C LYS A 319 5.85 26.65 -7.08
N GLU A 320 6.12 26.66 -8.38
CA GLU A 320 6.00 25.47 -9.23
C GLU A 320 7.01 24.38 -8.83
N PHE A 321 8.26 24.75 -8.59
CA PHE A 321 9.29 23.82 -8.11
C PHE A 321 8.88 23.17 -6.78
N PHE A 322 8.35 23.95 -5.84
CA PHE A 322 7.86 23.45 -4.55
C PHE A 322 6.73 22.44 -4.72
N ASN A 323 5.75 22.76 -5.58
CA ASN A 323 4.65 21.86 -5.90
C ASN A 323 5.16 20.53 -6.47
N LEU A 324 6.01 20.57 -7.50
CA LEU A 324 6.55 19.36 -8.12
C LEU A 324 7.41 18.53 -7.14
N LEU A 325 8.25 19.19 -6.34
CA LEU A 325 9.06 18.54 -5.32
C LEU A 325 8.19 17.72 -4.37
N HIS A 326 7.15 18.32 -3.82
CA HIS A 326 6.31 17.66 -2.83
C HIS A 326 5.33 16.66 -3.44
N LEU A 327 4.79 16.94 -4.62
CA LEU A 327 3.97 16.01 -5.38
C LEU A 327 4.74 14.71 -5.67
N PHE A 328 5.96 14.81 -6.22
CA PHE A 328 6.72 13.61 -6.59
C PHE A 328 7.22 12.84 -5.37
N LYS A 329 7.59 13.54 -4.28
CA LYS A 329 7.92 12.88 -3.00
C LYS A 329 6.70 12.15 -2.42
N ALA A 330 5.51 12.74 -2.49
CA ALA A 330 4.28 12.11 -2.02
C ALA A 330 3.89 10.91 -2.89
N LYS A 331 3.88 11.05 -4.21
CA LYS A 331 3.62 9.94 -5.14
C LYS A 331 4.59 8.79 -4.94
N ALA A 332 5.88 9.06 -4.71
CA ALA A 332 6.87 8.01 -4.45
C ALA A 332 6.53 7.25 -3.16
N THR A 333 6.20 7.99 -2.08
CA THR A 333 5.82 7.42 -0.78
C THR A 333 4.54 6.57 -0.88
N LEU A 334 3.48 7.13 -1.48
CA LEU A 334 2.18 6.46 -1.67
C LEU A 334 2.31 5.20 -2.55
N SER A 335 3.10 5.30 -3.63
CA SER A 335 3.39 4.15 -4.50
C SER A 335 4.19 3.05 -3.82
N ASP A 336 4.95 3.36 -2.77
CA ASP A 336 5.67 2.36 -1.98
C ASP A 336 4.76 1.69 -0.94
N TYR A 337 3.69 2.36 -0.52
CA TYR A 337 2.68 1.79 0.39
C TYR A 337 1.66 0.92 -0.32
N LEU A 338 1.48 1.10 -1.64
CA LEU A 338 0.55 0.33 -2.46
C LEU A 338 0.66 -1.18 -2.25
N ASP A 339 1.85 -1.74 -2.45
CA ASP A 339 2.09 -3.19 -2.37
C ASP A 339 1.76 -3.73 -0.98
N LEU A 340 2.21 -3.02 0.05
CA LEU A 340 2.05 -3.45 1.43
C LEU A 340 0.58 -3.41 1.87
N ASN A 341 -0.12 -2.30 1.60
CA ASN A 341 -1.55 -2.20 1.87
C ASN A 341 -2.33 -3.30 1.13
N ARG A 342 -1.97 -3.56 -0.13
CA ARG A 342 -2.60 -4.61 -0.95
C ARG A 342 -2.43 -5.98 -0.32
N ARG A 343 -1.23 -6.31 0.17
CA ARG A 343 -0.94 -7.61 0.83
C ARG A 343 -1.85 -7.84 2.04
N TYR A 344 -2.00 -6.84 2.92
CA TYR A 344 -2.90 -6.96 4.07
C TYR A 344 -4.37 -7.07 3.67
N PHE A 345 -4.87 -6.20 2.77
CA PHE A 345 -6.28 -6.25 2.39
C PHE A 345 -6.68 -7.56 1.71
N ARG A 346 -5.76 -8.17 0.95
CA ARG A 346 -5.96 -9.49 0.35
C ARG A 346 -6.12 -10.62 1.37
N LEU A 347 -5.56 -10.49 2.58
CA LEU A 347 -5.71 -11.51 3.63
C LEU A 347 -7.17 -11.77 4.02
N THR A 348 -8.08 -10.84 3.73
CA THR A 348 -9.48 -10.97 4.12
C THR A 348 -10.31 -11.80 3.14
N ASP A 349 -9.82 -12.05 1.93
CA ASP A 349 -10.60 -12.60 0.81
C ASP A 349 -11.92 -11.87 0.51
N THR A 350 -12.11 -10.66 1.04
CA THR A 350 -13.29 -9.82 0.76
C THR A 350 -13.06 -8.78 -0.34
N ILE A 351 -11.79 -8.53 -0.70
CA ILE A 351 -11.40 -7.47 -1.63
C ILE A 351 -10.72 -8.07 -2.87
N LEU A 352 -11.28 -7.76 -4.04
CA LEU A 352 -10.79 -8.19 -5.34
C LEU A 352 -9.94 -7.09 -5.98
N PHE A 353 -8.72 -7.45 -6.41
CA PHE A 353 -7.80 -6.59 -7.15
C PHE A 353 -7.68 -7.09 -8.58
N GLN A 354 -8.49 -6.57 -9.51
CA GLN A 354 -8.61 -7.04 -10.89
C GLN A 354 -8.70 -5.86 -11.86
N ASP A 355 -8.10 -5.98 -13.05
CA ASP A 355 -8.21 -4.98 -14.13
C ASP A 355 -7.88 -3.55 -13.73
N ASN A 356 -6.82 -3.35 -12.91
CA ASN A 356 -6.46 -2.07 -12.31
C ASN A 356 -7.58 -1.41 -11.48
N THR A 357 -8.52 -2.21 -10.97
CA THR A 357 -9.57 -1.77 -10.04
C THR A 357 -9.52 -2.58 -8.74
N VAL A 358 -10.06 -1.98 -7.70
CA VAL A 358 -10.26 -2.57 -6.38
C VAL A 358 -11.75 -2.55 -6.11
N ARG A 359 -12.35 -3.72 -5.91
CA ARG A 359 -13.77 -3.88 -5.62
C ARG A 359 -13.97 -4.92 -4.53
N MET A 360 -15.17 -5.00 -4.00
CA MET A 360 -15.52 -6.02 -3.02
C MET A 360 -15.96 -7.30 -3.72
N ASP A 361 -15.79 -8.46 -3.08
CA ASP A 361 -16.47 -9.67 -3.52
C ASP A 361 -17.96 -9.60 -3.18
N ILE A 362 -18.76 -10.45 -3.82
CA ILE A 362 -20.22 -10.29 -3.91
C ILE A 362 -20.89 -10.27 -2.54
N ILE A 363 -20.65 -11.26 -1.69
CA ILE A 363 -21.30 -11.36 -0.37
C ILE A 363 -20.85 -10.25 0.58
N PRO A 364 -19.52 -10.00 0.75
CA PRO A 364 -19.08 -8.88 1.57
C PRO A 364 -19.63 -7.53 1.07
N GLU A 365 -19.83 -7.33 -0.24
CA GLU A 365 -20.40 -6.09 -0.79
C GLU A 365 -21.77 -5.79 -0.18
N TYR A 366 -22.69 -6.75 -0.27
CA TYR A 366 -24.04 -6.57 0.26
C TYR A 366 -24.05 -6.48 1.79
N PHE A 367 -23.21 -7.24 2.47
CA PHE A 367 -23.05 -7.18 3.92
C PHE A 367 -22.63 -5.79 4.40
N PHE A 368 -21.55 -5.22 3.86
CA PHE A 368 -21.04 -3.92 4.30
C PHE A 368 -21.91 -2.75 3.85
N LYS A 369 -22.47 -2.82 2.64
CA LYS A 369 -23.24 -1.72 2.03
C LYS A 369 -24.50 -1.38 2.82
N GLU A 370 -25.10 -2.34 3.50
CA GLU A 370 -26.32 -2.14 4.30
C GLU A 370 -26.14 -1.07 5.38
N ASN A 371 -25.03 -1.12 6.12
CA ASN A 371 -24.80 -0.26 7.29
C ASN A 371 -23.56 0.62 7.13
N ILE A 372 -23.13 0.87 5.89
CA ILE A 372 -21.82 1.46 5.65
C ILE A 372 -21.61 2.83 6.32
N ASP A 373 -22.64 3.68 6.37
CA ASP A 373 -22.55 5.00 6.99
C ASP A 373 -22.38 4.92 8.52
N ASN A 374 -22.92 3.87 9.14
CA ASN A 374 -22.74 3.61 10.55
C ASN A 374 -21.38 2.96 10.83
N ILE A 375 -20.94 2.04 9.98
CA ILE A 375 -19.61 1.41 10.05
C ILE A 375 -18.51 2.47 9.87
N TYR A 376 -18.71 3.46 9.00
CA TYR A 376 -17.79 4.57 8.80
C TYR A 376 -17.51 5.38 10.07
N LYS A 377 -18.41 5.40 11.06
CA LYS A 377 -18.18 6.04 12.35
C LYS A 377 -16.98 5.44 13.10
N LEU A 378 -16.57 4.23 12.76
CA LEU A 378 -15.38 3.57 13.31
C LEU A 378 -14.06 4.07 12.68
N ALA A 379 -14.12 4.74 11.52
CA ALA A 379 -12.94 5.02 10.69
C ALA A 379 -11.83 5.81 11.40
N PHE A 380 -12.16 6.59 12.44
CA PHE A 380 -11.20 7.40 13.18
C PHE A 380 -11.17 7.11 14.68
N THR A 381 -11.55 5.88 15.08
CA THR A 381 -11.52 5.44 16.48
C THR A 381 -10.57 4.26 16.67
N LYS A 382 -10.03 4.12 17.88
CA LYS A 382 -9.30 2.91 18.28
C LYS A 382 -10.28 1.81 18.68
N ASP A 383 -9.89 0.58 18.43
CA ASP A 383 -10.56 -0.59 19.00
C ASP A 383 -9.89 -1.01 20.30
N LYS A 384 -10.68 -1.36 21.31
CA LYS A 384 -10.15 -1.85 22.59
C LYS A 384 -9.79 -3.33 22.54
N ASN A 385 -10.42 -4.08 21.64
CA ASN A 385 -10.36 -5.55 21.57
C ASN A 385 -9.51 -6.03 20.39
N ILE A 386 -8.52 -5.23 19.96
CA ILE A 386 -7.65 -5.57 18.81
C ILE A 386 -6.93 -6.91 18.98
N GLN A 387 -6.68 -7.35 20.22
CA GLN A 387 -5.99 -8.61 20.51
C GLN A 387 -6.94 -9.82 20.62
N GLU A 388 -8.25 -9.59 20.78
CA GLU A 388 -9.23 -10.64 21.04
C GLU A 388 -9.75 -11.31 19.77
N ASP A 389 -10.13 -12.59 19.85
CA ASP A 389 -10.92 -13.25 18.81
C ASP A 389 -12.43 -13.04 19.06
N CYS A 390 -12.92 -11.82 18.84
CA CYS A 390 -14.33 -11.49 19.04
C CYS A 390 -15.17 -11.75 17.78
N SER A 391 -16.49 -11.80 17.92
CA SER A 391 -17.46 -11.78 16.82
C SER A 391 -17.49 -10.42 16.10
N LEU A 392 -18.08 -10.38 14.90
CA LEU A 392 -18.27 -9.12 14.17
C LEU A 392 -19.18 -8.13 14.93
N SER A 393 -20.23 -8.64 15.58
CA SER A 393 -21.17 -7.83 16.38
C SER A 393 -20.52 -7.15 17.59
N GLU A 394 -19.49 -7.77 18.18
CA GLU A 394 -18.70 -7.19 19.27
C GLU A 394 -17.73 -6.10 18.79
N ILE A 395 -17.30 -6.14 17.52
CA ILE A 395 -16.54 -5.03 16.90
C ILE A 395 -17.48 -3.83 16.69
N SER A 396 -18.69 -4.09 16.22
CA SER A 396 -19.71 -3.06 16.02
C SER A 396 -21.11 -3.65 15.94
N PRO A 397 -22.12 -3.02 16.56
CA PRO A 397 -23.52 -3.46 16.44
C PRO A 397 -24.07 -3.33 15.00
N TYR A 398 -23.32 -2.70 14.10
CA TYR A 398 -23.66 -2.55 12.68
C TYR A 398 -23.05 -3.63 11.77
N LEU A 399 -22.25 -4.53 12.34
CA LEU A 399 -21.65 -5.68 11.65
C LEU A 399 -22.41 -6.96 12.02
N ILE A 400 -23.72 -6.96 11.77
CA ILE A 400 -24.60 -8.11 12.00
C ILE A 400 -25.01 -8.67 10.64
N PHE A 401 -24.78 -9.97 10.45
CA PHE A 401 -25.20 -10.65 9.23
C PHE A 401 -26.69 -11.01 9.33
N ASP A 402 -27.50 -10.43 8.45
CA ASP A 402 -28.94 -10.69 8.36
C ASP A 402 -29.28 -11.25 6.99
N ASP A 403 -29.33 -12.59 6.90
CA ASP A 403 -29.59 -13.34 5.66
C ASP A 403 -30.79 -12.80 4.89
N LYS A 404 -31.88 -12.46 5.60
CA LYS A 404 -33.14 -12.02 5.00
C LYS A 404 -32.99 -10.65 4.36
N LYS A 405 -32.32 -9.72 5.04
CA LYS A 405 -32.08 -8.37 4.48
C LYS A 405 -31.07 -8.39 3.35
N ILE A 406 -29.98 -9.13 3.51
CA ILE A 406 -28.95 -9.29 2.49
C ILE A 406 -29.57 -9.88 1.22
N LEU A 407 -30.35 -10.97 1.35
CA LEU A 407 -31.05 -11.59 0.22
C LEU A 407 -32.05 -10.65 -0.47
N ARG A 408 -32.81 -9.87 0.30
CA ARG A 408 -33.73 -8.84 -0.25
C ARG A 408 -32.97 -7.80 -1.06
N ASN A 409 -31.83 -7.33 -0.55
CA ASN A 409 -30.99 -6.34 -1.23
C ASN A 409 -30.37 -6.90 -2.51
N ILE A 410 -29.89 -8.15 -2.46
CA ILE A 410 -29.39 -8.89 -3.63
C ILE A 410 -30.49 -9.00 -4.69
N ASN A 411 -31.66 -9.53 -4.33
CA ASN A 411 -32.78 -9.71 -5.24
C ASN A 411 -33.22 -8.40 -5.89
N LYS A 412 -33.24 -7.30 -5.11
CA LYS A 412 -33.54 -5.97 -5.63
C LYS A 412 -32.48 -5.46 -6.60
N SER A 413 -31.20 -5.62 -6.25
CA SER A 413 -30.06 -5.11 -7.03
C SER A 413 -29.87 -5.86 -8.34
N LEU A 414 -29.92 -7.19 -8.29
CA LEU A 414 -29.71 -8.08 -9.44
C LEU A 414 -31.00 -8.40 -10.21
N LYS A 415 -32.15 -7.90 -9.75
CA LYS A 415 -33.49 -8.22 -10.30
C LYS A 415 -33.77 -9.73 -10.33
N THR A 416 -33.41 -10.43 -9.25
CA THR A 416 -33.60 -11.88 -9.07
C THR A 416 -34.67 -12.18 -8.02
N ARG A 417 -35.01 -13.46 -7.83
CA ARG A 417 -36.02 -13.93 -6.87
C ARG A 417 -35.56 -15.17 -6.09
N TYR A 418 -34.39 -15.11 -5.49
CA TYR A 418 -33.90 -16.16 -4.58
C TYR A 418 -34.76 -16.24 -3.33
N SER A 419 -35.15 -17.44 -2.93
CA SER A 419 -35.99 -17.69 -1.76
C SER A 419 -35.15 -17.86 -0.49
N ASN A 420 -33.92 -18.34 -0.63
CA ASN A 420 -32.96 -18.48 0.47
C ASN A 420 -31.57 -17.97 0.03
N ILE A 421 -30.71 -17.65 1.01
CA ILE A 421 -29.39 -17.10 0.72
C ILE A 421 -28.43 -18.17 0.18
N ASN A 422 -28.62 -19.45 0.52
CA ASN A 422 -27.77 -20.55 0.06
C ASN A 422 -27.86 -20.74 -1.47
N ASP A 423 -29.06 -20.66 -2.06
CA ASP A 423 -29.24 -20.71 -3.53
C ASP A 423 -28.44 -19.59 -4.22
N PHE A 424 -28.39 -18.41 -3.60
CA PHE A 424 -27.58 -17.32 -4.09
C PHE A 424 -26.08 -17.58 -3.88
N MET A 425 -25.69 -18.19 -2.76
CA MET A 425 -24.30 -18.59 -2.51
C MET A 425 -23.78 -19.57 -3.56
N GLU A 426 -24.59 -20.56 -3.95
CA GLU A 426 -24.23 -21.51 -5.02
C GLU A 426 -23.94 -20.77 -6.33
N ARG A 427 -24.80 -19.82 -6.70
CA ARG A 427 -24.53 -18.95 -7.85
C ARG A 427 -23.25 -18.12 -7.69
N VAL A 428 -22.98 -17.60 -6.49
CA VAL A 428 -21.74 -16.84 -6.24
C VAL A 428 -20.51 -17.72 -6.45
N ASP A 429 -20.58 -18.99 -6.06
CA ASP A 429 -19.50 -19.94 -6.31
C ASP A 429 -19.36 -20.28 -7.81
N ASP A 430 -20.46 -20.40 -8.55
CA ASP A 430 -20.43 -20.50 -10.02
C ASP A 430 -19.79 -19.25 -10.66
N GLU A 431 -20.13 -18.05 -10.19
CA GLU A 431 -19.54 -16.80 -10.67
C GLU A 431 -18.05 -16.73 -10.32
N ARG A 432 -17.64 -17.17 -9.13
CA ARG A 432 -16.22 -17.29 -8.75
C ARG A 432 -15.48 -18.27 -9.65
N LEU A 433 -16.07 -19.42 -9.96
CA LEU A 433 -15.51 -20.43 -10.86
C LEU A 433 -15.38 -19.89 -12.28
N ASN A 434 -16.40 -19.21 -12.80
CA ASN A 434 -16.38 -18.60 -14.13
C ASN A 434 -15.30 -17.51 -14.24
N ARG A 435 -15.12 -16.69 -13.18
CA ARG A 435 -14.01 -15.72 -13.11
C ARG A 435 -12.66 -16.40 -13.15
N PHE A 436 -12.52 -17.53 -12.43
CA PHE A 436 -11.28 -18.32 -12.45
C PHE A 436 -11.00 -18.90 -13.83
N LYS A 437 -11.99 -19.51 -14.49
CA LYS A 437 -11.88 -20.02 -15.87
C LYS A 437 -11.48 -18.92 -16.86
N SER A 438 -12.15 -17.76 -16.81
CA SER A 438 -11.80 -16.63 -17.68
C SER A 438 -10.39 -16.10 -17.43
N LEU A 439 -9.92 -16.12 -16.18
CA LEU A 439 -8.54 -15.79 -15.85
C LEU A 439 -7.56 -16.80 -16.46
N ILE A 440 -7.87 -18.09 -16.40
CA ILE A 440 -7.06 -19.14 -17.03
C ILE A 440 -6.95 -18.88 -18.53
N GLU A 441 -8.08 -18.77 -19.24
CA GLU A 441 -8.13 -18.60 -20.69
C GLU A 441 -7.38 -17.34 -21.17
N LYS A 442 -7.52 -16.23 -20.45
CA LYS A 442 -6.87 -14.96 -20.82
C LYS A 442 -5.38 -14.93 -20.51
N LYS A 443 -4.98 -15.53 -19.39
CA LYS A 443 -3.61 -15.44 -18.89
C LYS A 443 -2.79 -16.60 -19.45
N PHE A 444 -3.20 -17.84 -19.21
CA PHE A 444 -2.45 -19.03 -19.53
C PHE A 444 -2.80 -19.57 -20.93
N THR A 445 -2.48 -18.80 -21.97
CA THR A 445 -2.58 -19.26 -23.36
C THR A 445 -1.62 -20.44 -23.62
N ASN A 446 -1.89 -21.26 -24.64
CA ASN A 446 -1.04 -22.41 -24.99
C ASN A 446 0.44 -22.01 -25.16
N ASP A 447 0.73 -20.92 -25.88
CA ASP A 447 2.10 -20.42 -26.06
C ASP A 447 2.77 -20.06 -24.74
N MET A 448 2.00 -19.46 -23.82
CA MET A 448 2.51 -19.07 -22.52
C MET A 448 2.71 -20.28 -21.60
N LEU A 449 1.82 -21.28 -21.67
CA LEU A 449 1.97 -22.55 -20.96
C LEU A 449 3.23 -23.29 -21.40
N ILE A 450 3.47 -23.40 -22.71
CA ILE A 450 4.71 -23.98 -23.26
C ILE A 450 5.93 -23.22 -22.73
N LYS A 451 5.92 -21.89 -22.81
CA LYS A 451 7.00 -21.06 -22.27
C LYS A 451 7.21 -21.29 -20.77
N LEU A 452 6.13 -21.39 -19.98
CA LEU A 452 6.24 -21.67 -18.55
C LEU A 452 6.88 -23.05 -18.29
N LEU A 453 6.51 -24.08 -19.04
CA LEU A 453 7.11 -25.42 -18.94
C LEU A 453 8.61 -25.40 -19.23
N GLU A 454 9.06 -24.70 -20.28
CA GLU A 454 10.49 -24.50 -20.58
C GLU A 454 11.22 -23.77 -19.44
N MET A 455 10.56 -22.77 -18.83
CA MET A 455 11.11 -22.05 -17.69
C MET A 455 11.23 -22.95 -16.45
N PHE A 456 10.26 -23.84 -16.20
CA PHE A 456 10.31 -24.82 -15.12
C PHE A 456 11.41 -25.86 -15.32
N GLU A 457 11.60 -26.33 -16.56
CA GLU A 457 12.66 -27.29 -16.89
C GLU A 457 14.05 -26.67 -16.67
N SER A 458 14.26 -25.44 -17.16
CA SER A 458 15.58 -24.79 -17.10
C SER A 458 15.97 -24.29 -15.70
N ARG A 459 15.00 -23.96 -14.83
CA ARG A 459 15.17 -23.36 -13.49
C ARG A 459 16.00 -22.07 -13.44
N LYS A 460 16.29 -21.46 -14.59
CA LYS A 460 17.08 -20.22 -14.69
C LYS A 460 16.24 -18.96 -14.54
N GLN A 461 14.92 -19.08 -14.69
CA GLN A 461 13.99 -17.95 -14.78
C GLN A 461 12.91 -17.95 -13.70
N ASP A 462 13.19 -18.54 -12.52
CA ASP A 462 12.25 -18.60 -11.39
C ASP A 462 11.64 -17.22 -11.04
N VAL A 463 12.38 -16.12 -11.17
CA VAL A 463 11.88 -14.75 -10.92
C VAL A 463 10.81 -14.35 -11.95
N GLU A 464 11.01 -14.69 -13.22
CA GLU A 464 10.03 -14.39 -14.27
C GLU A 464 8.76 -15.24 -14.07
N ILE A 465 8.88 -16.51 -13.68
CA ILE A 465 7.74 -17.36 -13.31
C ILE A 465 6.93 -16.70 -12.18
N ASN A 466 7.60 -16.26 -11.11
CA ASN A 466 6.94 -15.58 -9.99
C ASN A 466 6.24 -14.28 -10.43
N ASN A 467 6.89 -13.47 -11.27
CA ASN A 467 6.32 -12.21 -11.74
C ASN A 467 5.09 -12.44 -12.63
N TYR A 468 5.11 -13.50 -13.43
CA TYR A 468 4.04 -13.85 -14.33
C TYR A 468 2.87 -14.51 -13.60
N VAL A 469 3.12 -15.58 -12.85
CA VAL A 469 2.07 -16.37 -12.18
C VAL A 469 1.67 -15.73 -10.85
N THR A 470 2.54 -15.84 -9.84
CA THR A 470 2.35 -15.29 -8.49
C THR A 470 3.65 -15.34 -7.69
N ASP A 471 3.87 -14.37 -6.79
CA ASP A 471 4.93 -14.40 -5.78
C ASP A 471 4.43 -14.92 -4.43
N ASN A 472 3.19 -15.43 -4.38
CA ASN A 472 2.55 -15.98 -3.17
C ASN A 472 2.63 -17.51 -3.05
N ALA A 473 3.42 -18.18 -3.89
CA ALA A 473 3.68 -19.62 -3.82
C ALA A 473 5.12 -19.91 -4.26
N ASP A 474 5.65 -21.06 -3.85
CA ASP A 474 6.97 -21.53 -4.29
C ASP A 474 6.90 -22.16 -5.69
N ILE A 475 8.06 -22.30 -6.34
CA ILE A 475 8.13 -22.78 -7.73
C ILE A 475 7.52 -24.19 -7.90
N PRO A 476 7.76 -25.17 -7.01
CA PRO A 476 7.08 -26.46 -7.07
C PRO A 476 5.56 -26.35 -7.01
N THR A 477 5.02 -25.57 -6.06
CA THR A 477 3.57 -25.34 -5.97
C THR A 477 3.05 -24.70 -7.25
N ILE A 478 3.71 -23.65 -7.76
CA ILE A 478 3.30 -23.00 -9.02
C ILE A 478 3.30 -24.02 -10.17
N PHE A 479 4.30 -24.89 -10.25
CA PHE A 479 4.35 -25.95 -11.26
C PHE A 479 3.15 -26.89 -11.16
N GLU A 480 2.79 -27.37 -9.97
CA GLU A 480 1.60 -28.22 -9.76
C GLU A 480 0.32 -27.55 -10.27
N TYR A 481 0.13 -26.26 -9.98
CA TYR A 481 -1.03 -25.50 -10.47
C TYR A 481 -1.00 -25.30 -11.99
N VAL A 482 0.17 -25.04 -12.58
CA VAL A 482 0.29 -24.89 -14.04
C VAL A 482 0.01 -26.23 -14.74
N VAL A 483 0.48 -27.35 -14.19
CA VAL A 483 0.14 -28.69 -14.69
C VAL A 483 -1.35 -28.96 -14.55
N GLY A 484 -1.99 -28.57 -13.44
CA GLY A 484 -3.43 -28.72 -13.29
C GLY A 484 -4.30 -27.82 -14.20
N ILE A 485 -3.70 -26.80 -14.84
CA ILE A 485 -4.35 -25.97 -15.86
C ILE A 485 -4.32 -26.65 -17.25
N ILE A 486 -3.27 -27.42 -17.53
CA ILE A 486 -3.08 -28.18 -18.78
C ILE A 486 -4.01 -29.40 -18.76
#